data_AF-A0A7X9BXF0-F1
#
_entry.id   AF-A0A7X9BXF0-F1
#
_cell.length_a   1.000
_cell.length_b   1.000
_cell.length_c   1.000
_cell.angle_alpha   90.00
_cell.angle_beta   90.00
_cell.angle_gamma   90.00
#
_symmetry.space_group_name_H-M   'P 1'
#
loop_
_entity.id
_entity.type
_entity.pdbx_description
1 polymer ?
#
loop_
_entity_poly.entity_id
_entity_poly.type
_entity_poly.pdbx_seq_one_letter_code
_entity_poly.pdbx_strand_id
1 'polypeptide(L)' 'MPKSSGENRSKEKFMANPIERHDTAAWRADIKELKAESKVPIPTEESVLLAKEWVDTNALS' A
#
# COMPACT_ATOMS: atom_id res chain seq x y z
N MET A 1 -27.54 2.80 34.42
CA MET A 1 -26.23 3.37 33.99
C MET A 1 -26.21 3.42 32.46
N PRO A 2 -25.71 4.49 31.84
CA PRO A 2 -26.22 5.04 30.59
C PRO A 2 -25.77 4.27 29.35
N LYS A 3 -26.60 4.27 28.29
CA LYS A 3 -26.20 3.83 26.96
C LYS A 3 -25.12 4.79 26.45
N SER A 4 -23.88 4.32 26.32
CA SER A 4 -22.82 5.11 25.69
C SER A 4 -23.11 5.21 24.19
N SER A 5 -23.49 6.42 23.80
CA SER A 5 -23.51 6.94 22.44
C SER A 5 -22.29 6.51 21.63
N GLY A 6 -22.52 5.79 20.53
CA GLY A 6 -21.48 5.57 19.52
C GLY A 6 -21.46 4.21 18.85
N GLU A 7 -22.59 3.54 18.63
CA GLU A 7 -22.63 2.33 17.82
C GLU A 7 -22.46 2.65 16.32
N ASN A 8 -21.27 3.08 15.93
CA ASN A 8 -20.89 3.15 14.52
C ASN A 8 -20.55 1.74 14.02
N ARG A 9 -21.59 0.92 13.82
CA ARG A 9 -21.51 -0.47 13.32
C ARG A 9 -21.02 -0.60 11.87
N SER A 10 -20.52 0.48 11.27
CA SER A 10 -19.95 0.48 9.92
C SER A 10 -18.60 -0.22 9.84
N LYS A 11 -17.81 -0.21 10.91
CA LYS A 11 -16.49 -0.87 10.95
C LYS A 11 -16.58 -2.37 10.71
N GLU A 12 -17.54 -3.05 11.35
CA GLU A 12 -17.65 -4.53 11.29
C GLU A 12 -17.98 -5.06 9.89
N LYS A 13 -18.67 -4.29 9.05
CA LYS A 13 -19.08 -4.73 7.71
C LYS A 13 -17.93 -4.92 6.71
N PHE A 14 -16.77 -4.29 6.96
CA PHE A 14 -15.66 -4.27 6.01
C PHE A 14 -14.34 -4.79 6.59
N MET A 15 -14.34 -5.36 7.81
CA MET A 15 -13.11 -5.88 8.45
C MET A 15 -12.45 -7.01 7.64
N ALA A 16 -13.24 -7.79 6.89
CA ALA A 16 -12.75 -8.93 6.11
C ALA A 16 -12.30 -8.56 4.69
N ASN A 17 -12.67 -7.37 4.19
CA ASN A 17 -12.33 -6.97 2.83
C ASN A 17 -11.13 -6.01 2.86
N PRO A 18 -9.97 -6.42 2.34
CA PRO A 18 -8.83 -5.50 2.21
C PRO A 18 -9.27 -4.27 1.42
N ILE A 19 -9.06 -3.09 1.99
CA ILE A 19 -9.32 -1.83 1.28
C ILE A 19 -8.08 -1.52 0.45
N GLU A 20 -8.16 -1.72 -0.86
CA GLU A 20 -7.10 -1.32 -1.78
C GLU A 20 -7.03 0.21 -1.89
N ARG A 21 -5.93 0.79 -1.41
CA ARG A 21 -5.66 2.24 -1.38
C ARG A 21 -4.22 2.53 -1.77
N HIS A 22 -3.99 2.75 -3.07
CA HIS A 22 -2.65 3.06 -3.61
C HIS A 22 -2.20 4.51 -3.34
N ASP A 23 -3.10 5.39 -2.95
CA ASP A 23 -2.81 6.77 -2.56
C ASP A 23 -2.09 6.86 -1.21
N THR A 24 -2.36 5.92 -0.31
CA THR A 24 -1.72 5.84 1.01
C THR A 24 -0.66 4.73 1.11
N ALA A 25 -0.36 4.04 0.01
CA ALA A 25 0.63 2.98 0.01
C ALA A 25 2.04 3.54 0.30
N ALA A 26 2.85 2.82 1.08
CA ALA A 26 4.20 3.26 1.44
C ALA A 26 5.09 3.53 0.22
N TRP A 27 4.95 2.74 -0.84
CA TRP A 27 5.68 2.88 -2.11
C TRP A 27 5.15 4.00 -3.02
N ARG A 28 4.09 4.74 -2.63
CA ARG A 28 3.44 5.71 -3.52
C ARG A 28 4.38 6.83 -3.98
N ALA A 29 5.32 7.24 -3.13
CA ALA A 29 6.31 8.26 -3.48
C ALA A 29 7.31 7.77 -4.54
N ASP A 30 7.48 6.46 -4.68
CA ASP A 30 8.48 5.85 -5.55
C ASP A 30 7.95 5.56 -6.96
N ILE A 31 6.68 5.87 -7.23
CA ILE A 31 6.03 5.65 -8.54
C ILE A 31 6.16 6.89 -9.41
N LYS A 32 6.75 6.69 -10.59
CA LYS A 32 6.90 7.73 -11.61
C LYS A 32 5.64 7.89 -12.46
N GLU A 33 5.06 6.78 -12.89
CA GLU A 33 3.91 6.78 -13.79
C GLU A 33 3.10 5.47 -13.68
N LEU A 34 1.97 5.42 -14.38
CA LEU A 34 1.16 4.21 -14.52
C LEU A 34 1.16 3.78 -15.98
N LYS A 35 1.23 2.47 -16.25
CA LYS A 35 1.01 1.96 -17.61
C LYS A 35 -0.36 2.42 -18.13
N ALA A 36 -0.40 2.86 -19.39
CA ALA A 36 -1.58 3.52 -19.96
C ALA A 36 -2.86 2.67 -19.86
N GLU A 37 -2.78 1.39 -20.20
CA GLU A 37 -3.93 0.46 -20.23
C GLU A 37 -4.12 -0.27 -18.89
N SER A 38 -3.12 -1.03 -18.46
CA SER A 38 -3.23 -1.89 -17.27
C SER A 38 -3.15 -1.15 -15.95
N LYS A 39 -2.78 0.15 -15.96
CA LYS A 39 -2.58 0.99 -14.77
C LYS A 39 -1.57 0.42 -13.76
N VAL A 40 -0.69 -0.48 -14.21
CA VAL A 40 0.40 -1.00 -13.38
C VAL A 40 1.36 0.15 -13.03
N PRO A 41 1.69 0.35 -11.73
CA PRO A 41 2.66 1.35 -11.31
C PRO A 41 4.05 1.06 -11.85
N ILE A 42 4.67 2.08 -12.44
CA ILE A 42 6.05 2.07 -12.90
C ILE A 42 6.91 2.83 -11.88
N PRO A 43 7.84 2.16 -11.20
CA PRO A 43 8.71 2.79 -10.22
C PRO A 43 9.74 3.73 -10.86
N THR A 44 10.35 4.58 -10.04
CA THR A 44 11.54 5.36 -10.42
C THR A 44 12.77 4.45 -10.53
N GLU A 45 13.75 4.84 -11.33
CA GLU A 45 15.00 4.09 -11.48
C GLU A 45 15.76 3.94 -10.16
N GLU A 46 15.84 5.02 -9.37
CA GLU A 46 16.45 5.01 -8.03
C GLU A 46 15.81 3.94 -7.13
N SER A 47 14.48 3.89 -7.07
CA SER A 47 13.78 2.90 -6.25
C SER A 47 14.05 1.45 -6.71
N VAL A 48 14.23 1.22 -8.01
CA VAL A 48 14.57 -0.11 -8.55
C VAL A 48 15.99 -0.51 -8.11
N LEU A 49 16.95 0.41 -8.19
CA LEU A 49 18.33 0.17 -7.76
C LEU A 49 18.41 -0.11 -6.27
N LEU A 50 17.77 0.71 -5.44
CA LEU A 50 17.73 0.51 -3.99
C LEU A 50 17.06 -0.82 -3.60
N ALA A 51 15.95 -1.18 -4.26
CA ALA A 51 15.29 -2.46 -4.04
C ALA A 51 16.22 -3.63 -4.38
N LYS A 52 16.98 -3.54 -5.48
CA LYS A 52 17.98 -4.54 -5.86
C LYS A 52 19.09 -4.64 -4.83
N GLU A 53 19.70 -3.52 -4.43
CA GLU A 53 20.78 -3.49 -3.44
C GLU A 53 20.34 -4.09 -2.10
N TRP A 54 19.11 -3.79 -1.68
CA TRP A 54 18.54 -4.34 -0.47
C TRP A 54 18.42 -5.86 -0.56
N VAL A 55 17.89 -6.40 -1.66
CA VAL A 55 17.78 -7.85 -1.89
C VAL A 55 19.16 -8.49 -1.91
N ASP A 56 20.11 -7.94 -2.66
CA ASP A 56 21.47 -8.49 -2.75
C ASP A 56 22.18 -8.52 -1.38
N THR A 57 21.89 -7.55 -0.51
CA THR A 57 22.49 -7.45 0.83
C THR A 57 21.78 -8.30 1.88
N ASN A 58 20.47 -8.47 1.78
CA ASN A 58 19.64 -9.08 2.85
C ASN A 58 19.09 -10.47 2.51
N ALA A 59 19.07 -10.87 1.23
CA ALA A 59 18.50 -12.16 0.81
C ALA A 59 19.50 -13.34 0.86
N LEU A 60 20.73 -13.10 1.32
CA LEU A 60 21.73 -14.15 1.60
C LEU A 60 21.74 -14.46 3.10
N SER A 61 20.75 -15.21 3.57
CA SER A 61 20.75 -15.91 4.86
C SER A 61 20.47 -17.39 4.68
#